data_AF-U4L1K6-F1
#
_entry.id   AF-U4L1K6-F1
#
_cell.length_a   1.000
_cell.length_b   1.000
_cell.length_c   1.000
_cell.angle_alpha   90.00
_cell.angle_beta   90.00
_cell.angle_gamma   90.00
#
_symmetry.space_group_name_H-M   'P 1'
#
loop_
_entity.id
_entity.type
_entity.pdbx_description
1 polymer ?
#
loop_
_entity_poly.entity_id
_entity_poly.type
_entity_poly.pdbx_seq_one_letter_code
_entity_poly.pdbx_strand_id
1 'polypeptide(L)'
;MGMQAQTSTPLAATILGLIGTVLWCIQLIPQIWRNWRTKTTTGLPASMMLLWAISGIPFGVYAILQNFNLPLQIQPQVFMALSMLTFAQCLLYSNRFSTLISCLLSLALLLAFAGIEVALIFTLRPLYRAGNVSPVFAIGIIASILLAAGLLPPYKEVWLRGGMVAGISFVFLGIDWCGAFFSLMSLVAQESFDEMAGGMYCVVLALESGLFLCHGIWWVVRGRKMTRDERGRLERLEKDDVNDASSTGEEDLEAGESEKGAEVAKDAEQEQERDGEVAKQTV
;
A
#
# COMPACT_ATOMS: atom_id res chain seq x y z
N MET A 1 2.86 24.78 23.15
CA MET A 1 2.77 23.80 24.26
C MET A 1 3.96 22.86 24.07
N GLY A 2 4.99 22.99 24.91
CA GLY A 2 6.26 22.29 24.71
C GLY A 2 6.11 20.80 24.98
N MET A 3 6.57 19.98 24.03
CA MET A 3 6.65 18.53 24.16
C MET A 3 7.69 18.21 25.24
N GLN A 4 7.22 17.99 26.47
CA GLN A 4 8.06 17.56 27.59
C GLN A 4 8.65 16.20 27.23
N ALA A 5 9.97 16.09 27.20
CA ALA A 5 10.65 14.81 27.03
C ALA A 5 10.30 13.90 28.21
N GLN A 6 9.61 12.79 27.94
CA GLN A 6 9.22 11.78 28.94
C GLN A 6 10.45 11.31 29.74
N THR A 7 10.40 11.45 31.07
CA THR A 7 11.48 11.04 31.97
C THR A 7 11.45 9.54 32.31
N SER A 8 10.32 8.86 32.10
CA SER A 8 10.24 7.39 32.12
C SER A 8 9.00 6.88 31.39
N THR A 9 9.16 6.24 30.23
CA THR A 9 8.07 5.51 29.58
C THR A 9 7.69 4.32 30.45
N PRO A 10 6.41 4.16 30.86
CA PRO A 10 5.99 3.01 31.65
C PRO A 10 6.35 1.70 30.95
N LEU A 11 6.88 0.72 31.70
CA LEU A 11 7.29 -0.57 31.14
C LEU A 11 6.16 -1.24 30.35
N ALA A 12 4.92 -1.10 30.84
CA ALA A 12 3.72 -1.60 30.16
C ALA A 12 3.54 -1.00 28.76
N ALA A 13 3.68 0.33 28.60
CA ALA A 13 3.58 0.99 27.31
C ALA A 13 4.65 0.46 26.34
N THR A 14 5.89 0.32 26.79
CA THR A 14 6.98 -0.22 25.97
C THR A 14 6.71 -1.66 25.51
N ILE A 15 6.24 -2.53 26.41
CA ILE A 15 5.94 -3.92 26.07
C ILE A 15 4.78 -4.00 25.08
N LEU A 16 3.69 -3.26 25.33
CA LEU A 16 2.51 -3.24 24.46
C LEU A 16 2.86 -2.69 23.07
N GLY A 17 3.64 -1.61 23.00
CA GLY A 17 4.08 -1.01 21.75
C GLY A 17 5.02 -1.93 20.96
N LEU A 18 5.89 -2.67 21.65
CA LEU A 18 6.75 -3.66 21.01
C LEU A 18 5.94 -4.83 20.43
N ILE A 19 4.96 -5.34 21.18
CA ILE A 19 4.05 -6.39 20.68
C ILE A 19 3.33 -5.89 19.42
N GLY A 20 2.74 -4.69 19.47
CA GLY A 20 2.06 -4.09 18.32
C GLY A 20 2.97 -3.97 17.09
N THR A 21 4.17 -3.45 17.30
CA THR A 21 5.18 -3.27 16.23
C THR A 21 5.59 -4.61 15.62
N VAL A 22 5.84 -5.64 16.43
CA VAL A 22 6.22 -6.97 15.95
C VAL A 22 5.10 -7.59 15.12
N LEU A 23 3.85 -7.48 15.59
CA LEU A 23 2.69 -7.98 14.87
C LEU A 23 2.55 -7.32 13.49
N TRP A 24 2.72 -6.00 13.40
CA TRP A 24 2.69 -5.30 12.11
C TRP A 24 3.85 -5.67 11.18
N CYS A 25 5.04 -5.94 11.71
CA CYS A 25 6.15 -6.44 10.90
C CYS A 25 5.87 -7.80 10.26
N ILE A 26 4.99 -8.63 10.84
CA ILE A 26 4.68 -9.97 10.34
C ILE A 26 3.28 -10.11 9.74
N GLN A 27 2.45 -9.06 9.81
CA GLN A 27 1.01 -9.14 9.52
C GLN A 27 0.72 -9.72 8.13
N LEU A 28 1.51 -9.34 7.11
CA LEU A 28 1.28 -9.74 5.72
C LEU A 28 1.81 -11.15 5.40
N ILE A 29 2.65 -11.74 6.26
CA ILE A 29 3.27 -13.06 6.01
C ILE A 29 2.22 -14.16 5.75
N PRO A 30 1.13 -14.30 6.53
CA PRO A 30 0.09 -15.29 6.26
C PRO A 30 -0.60 -15.07 4.91
N GLN A 31 -0.80 -13.82 4.48
CA GLN A 31 -1.38 -13.52 3.17
C GLN A 31 -0.42 -13.90 2.05
N ILE A 32 0.85 -13.51 2.16
CA ILE A 32 1.91 -13.86 1.20
C ILE A 32 2.04 -15.36 1.04
N TRP A 33 2.02 -16.10 2.16
CA TRP A 33 2.08 -17.56 2.17
C TRP A 33 0.83 -18.18 1.53
N ARG A 34 -0.36 -17.67 1.83
CA ARG A 34 -1.63 -18.13 1.21
C ARG A 34 -1.61 -17.92 -0.30
N ASN A 35 -1.21 -16.73 -0.76
CA ASN A 35 -1.08 -16.42 -2.18
C ASN A 35 -0.10 -17.39 -2.86
N TRP A 36 1.06 -17.62 -2.24
CA TRP A 36 2.05 -18.56 -2.78
C TRP A 36 1.56 -20.01 -2.79
N ARG A 37 0.79 -20.45 -1.80
CA ARG A 37 0.26 -21.83 -1.73
C ARG A 37 -0.88 -22.06 -2.73
N THR A 38 -1.78 -21.10 -2.86
CA THR A 38 -2.98 -21.23 -3.69
C THR A 38 -2.75 -20.83 -5.15
N LYS A 39 -1.68 -20.08 -5.42
CA LYS A 39 -1.34 -19.53 -6.75
C LYS A 39 -2.48 -18.68 -7.35
N THR A 40 -3.32 -18.11 -6.49
CA THR A 40 -4.40 -17.20 -6.85
C THR A 40 -4.45 -16.05 -5.84
N THR A 41 -4.77 -14.87 -6.33
CA THR A 41 -5.05 -13.67 -5.53
C THR A 41 -6.48 -13.19 -5.73
N THR A 42 -7.37 -14.08 -6.17
CA THR A 42 -8.79 -13.78 -6.39
C THR A 42 -9.42 -13.19 -5.14
N GLY A 43 -9.99 -11.99 -5.27
CA GLY A 43 -10.64 -11.23 -4.19
C GLY A 43 -9.70 -10.40 -3.32
N LEU A 44 -8.38 -10.47 -3.50
CA LEU A 44 -7.43 -9.57 -2.84
C LEU A 44 -7.25 -8.31 -3.73
N PRO A 45 -7.64 -7.11 -3.27
CA PRO A 45 -7.52 -5.91 -4.08
C PRO A 45 -6.04 -5.50 -4.23
N ALA A 46 -5.50 -5.52 -5.46
CA ALA A 46 -4.14 -5.07 -5.72
C ALA A 46 -3.94 -3.59 -5.35
N SER A 47 -4.97 -2.75 -5.54
CA SER A 47 -4.97 -1.34 -5.18
C SER A 47 -4.79 -1.10 -3.68
N MET A 48 -5.30 -1.98 -2.81
CA MET A 48 -5.04 -1.92 -1.37
C MET A 48 -3.55 -2.08 -1.08
N MET A 49 -2.92 -3.09 -1.66
CA MET A 49 -1.49 -3.36 -1.45
C MET A 49 -0.62 -2.20 -1.97
N LEU A 50 -0.99 -1.60 -3.09
CA LEU A 50 -0.29 -0.44 -3.63
C LEU A 50 -0.45 0.80 -2.75
N LEU A 51 -1.67 1.12 -2.31
CA LEU A 51 -1.93 2.26 -1.41
C LEU A 51 -1.20 2.10 -0.07
N TRP A 52 -1.15 0.88 0.46
CA TRP A 52 -0.40 0.57 1.66
C TRP A 52 1.11 0.73 1.47
N ALA A 53 1.65 0.26 0.34
CA ALA A 53 3.06 0.51 0.00
C ALA A 53 3.36 2.01 -0.10
N ILE A 54 2.50 2.79 -0.77
CA ILE A 54 2.64 4.24 -0.89
C ILE A 54 2.58 4.92 0.50
N SER A 55 1.70 4.45 1.40
CA SER A 55 1.61 4.99 2.77
C SER A 55 2.88 4.74 3.59
N GLY A 56 3.66 3.71 3.26
CA GLY A 56 4.94 3.40 3.90
C GLY A 56 5.96 4.53 3.75
N ILE A 57 5.94 5.26 2.63
CA ILE A 57 6.83 6.40 2.36
C ILE A 57 6.68 7.47 3.44
N PRO A 58 5.52 8.14 3.60
CA PRO A 58 5.36 9.19 4.60
C PRO A 58 5.48 8.66 6.04
N PHE A 59 5.11 7.40 6.32
CA PHE A 59 5.37 6.80 7.63
C PHE A 59 6.87 6.66 7.94
N GLY A 60 7.67 6.20 6.97
CA GLY A 60 9.12 6.10 7.10
C GLY A 60 9.78 7.46 7.29
N VAL A 61 9.41 8.45 6.46
CA VAL A 61 9.85 9.85 6.62
C VAL A 61 9.52 10.37 8.02
N TYR A 62 8.28 10.20 8.47
CA TYR A 62 7.84 10.67 9.78
C TYR A 62 8.66 10.03 10.91
N ALA A 63 8.80 8.69 10.90
CA ALA A 63 9.52 7.96 11.94
C ALA A 63 11.02 8.34 12.02
N ILE A 64 11.66 8.53 10.87
CA ILE A 64 13.09 8.90 10.78
C ILE A 64 13.30 10.35 11.23
N LEU A 65 12.44 11.29 10.80
CA LEU A 65 12.59 12.70 11.16
C LEU A 65 12.29 12.97 12.63
N GLN A 66 11.28 12.29 13.19
CA GLN A 66 10.97 12.34 14.62
C GLN A 66 11.99 11.59 15.49
N ASN A 67 12.96 10.89 14.86
CA ASN A 67 13.98 10.08 15.54
C ASN A 67 13.37 9.09 16.54
N PHE A 68 12.34 8.36 16.10
CA PHE A 68 11.77 7.27 16.90
C PHE A 68 12.78 6.15 17.14
N ASN A 69 12.47 5.23 18.05
CA ASN A 69 13.31 4.07 18.29
C ASN A 69 13.46 3.22 17.01
N LEU A 70 14.56 2.44 16.95
CA LEU A 70 14.89 1.67 15.75
C LEU A 70 13.75 0.75 15.27
N PRO A 71 12.98 0.05 16.15
CA PRO A 71 11.83 -0.74 15.72
C PRO A 71 10.76 0.07 14.96
N LEU A 72 10.42 1.27 15.43
CA LEU A 72 9.42 2.13 14.78
C LEU A 72 9.93 2.77 13.48
N GLN A 73 11.25 2.89 13.29
CA GLN A 73 11.82 3.29 12.00
C GLN A 73 11.83 2.13 10.99
N ILE A 74 12.10 0.91 11.45
CA ILE A 74 12.16 -0.29 10.59
C ILE A 74 10.76 -0.75 10.17
N GLN A 75 9.76 -0.61 11.05
CA GLN A 75 8.42 -1.13 10.80
C GLN A 75 7.76 -0.61 9.51
N PRO A 76 7.74 0.70 9.20
CA PRO A 76 7.23 1.21 7.91
C PRO A 76 7.96 0.63 6.69
N GLN A 77 9.26 0.37 6.80
CA GLN A 77 10.07 -0.20 5.72
C GLN A 77 9.69 -1.65 5.44
N VAL A 78 9.53 -2.44 6.51
CA VAL A 78 9.08 -3.82 6.41
C VAL A 78 7.67 -3.87 5.83
N PHE A 79 6.77 -3.03 6.34
CA PHE A 79 5.39 -2.93 5.86
C PHE A 79 5.31 -2.56 4.38
N MET A 80 6.07 -1.56 3.94
CA MET A 80 6.16 -1.15 2.53
C MET A 80 6.67 -2.29 1.64
N ALA A 81 7.75 -2.96 2.05
CA ALA A 81 8.34 -4.06 1.29
C ALA A 81 7.40 -5.27 1.18
N LEU A 82 6.74 -5.67 2.28
CA LEU A 82 5.78 -6.77 2.29
C LEU A 82 4.52 -6.44 1.48
N SER A 83 4.06 -5.19 1.52
CA SER A 83 2.95 -4.70 0.69
C SER A 83 3.30 -4.77 -0.79
N MET A 84 4.51 -4.32 -1.17
CA MET A 84 5.00 -4.43 -2.55
C MET A 84 5.18 -5.87 -3.01
N LEU A 85 5.66 -6.77 -2.14
CA LEU A 85 5.74 -8.19 -2.46
C LEU A 85 4.35 -8.80 -2.71
N THR A 86 3.37 -8.44 -1.89
CA THR A 86 1.99 -8.91 -2.04
C THR A 86 1.34 -8.31 -3.29
N PHE A 87 1.64 -7.05 -3.62
CA PHE A 87 1.25 -6.41 -4.88
C PHE A 87 1.83 -7.15 -6.10
N ALA A 88 3.12 -7.51 -6.05
CA ALA A 88 3.76 -8.32 -7.09
C ALA A 88 3.06 -9.68 -7.29
N GLN A 89 2.66 -10.34 -6.19
CA GLN A 89 1.87 -11.57 -6.25
C GLN A 89 0.49 -11.35 -6.88
N CYS A 90 -0.14 -10.20 -6.64
CA CYS A 90 -1.41 -9.86 -7.27
C CYS A 90 -1.26 -9.71 -8.79
N LEU A 91 -0.22 -9.02 -9.26
CA LEU A 91 0.06 -8.88 -10.70
C LEU A 91 0.36 -10.24 -11.35
N LEU A 92 1.14 -11.08 -10.67
CA LEU A 92 1.55 -12.39 -11.16
C LEU A 92 0.37 -13.37 -11.26
N TYR A 93 -0.43 -13.49 -10.20
CA TYR A 93 -1.49 -14.51 -10.10
C TYR A 93 -2.84 -14.06 -10.64
N SER A 94 -3.03 -12.77 -10.93
CA SER A 94 -4.19 -12.29 -11.70
C SER A 94 -4.07 -12.53 -13.21
N ASN A 95 -2.98 -13.17 -13.66
CA ASN A 95 -2.70 -13.50 -15.05
C ASN A 95 -2.65 -12.27 -15.99
N ARG A 96 -2.44 -11.07 -15.43
CA ARG A 96 -2.37 -9.81 -16.18
C ARG A 96 -1.00 -9.57 -16.81
N PHE A 97 0.08 -9.97 -16.12
CA PHE A 97 1.45 -9.71 -16.56
C PHE A 97 2.32 -10.96 -16.47
N SER A 98 3.37 -11.02 -17.30
CA SER A 98 4.39 -12.06 -17.18
C SER A 98 5.14 -11.94 -15.86
N THR A 99 5.74 -13.05 -15.39
CA THR A 99 6.51 -13.08 -14.14
C THR A 99 7.62 -12.04 -14.10
N LEU A 100 8.31 -11.86 -15.23
CA LEU A 100 9.41 -10.92 -15.32
C LEU A 100 8.91 -9.48 -15.20
N ILE A 101 7.83 -9.13 -15.91
CA ILE A 101 7.25 -7.77 -15.85
C ILE A 101 6.74 -7.47 -14.45
N SER A 102 6.01 -8.40 -13.82
CA SER A 102 5.49 -8.22 -12.45
C SER A 102 6.61 -7.96 -11.44
N CYS A 103 7.71 -8.72 -11.53
CA CYS A 103 8.87 -8.55 -10.67
C CYS A 103 9.62 -7.24 -10.95
N LEU A 104 9.89 -6.92 -12.22
CA LEU A 104 10.61 -5.71 -12.61
C LEU A 104 9.82 -4.44 -12.25
N LEU A 105 8.51 -4.42 -12.54
CA LEU A 105 7.64 -3.30 -12.19
C LEU A 105 7.59 -3.08 -10.69
N SER A 106 7.38 -4.16 -9.91
CA SER A 106 7.32 -4.06 -8.45
C SER A 106 8.65 -3.63 -7.85
N LEU A 107 9.78 -4.10 -8.39
CA LEU A 107 11.11 -3.67 -7.96
C LEU A 107 11.37 -2.21 -8.32
N ALA A 108 11.03 -1.79 -9.54
CA ALA A 108 11.18 -0.40 -9.99
C ALA A 108 10.35 0.55 -9.13
N LEU A 109 9.10 0.21 -8.83
CA LEU A 109 8.24 0.98 -7.93
C LEU A 109 8.81 1.04 -6.52
N LEU A 110 9.29 -0.08 -5.96
CA LEU A 110 9.89 -0.10 -4.63
C LEU A 110 11.14 0.79 -4.56
N LEU A 111 12.01 0.76 -5.58
CA LEU A 111 13.18 1.64 -5.67
C LEU A 111 12.77 3.11 -5.81
N ALA A 112 11.74 3.40 -6.61
CA ALA A 112 11.19 4.75 -6.73
C ALA A 112 10.64 5.26 -5.37
N PHE A 113 9.90 4.42 -4.65
CA PHE A 113 9.37 4.75 -3.32
C PHE A 113 10.47 5.03 -2.31
N ALA A 114 11.52 4.20 -2.28
CA ALA A 114 12.70 4.44 -1.46
C ALA A 114 13.43 5.75 -1.85
N GLY A 115 13.55 6.04 -3.14
CA GLY A 115 14.11 7.29 -3.64
C GLY A 115 13.31 8.53 -3.22
N ILE A 116 11.98 8.45 -3.31
CA ILE A 116 11.06 9.52 -2.87
C ILE A 116 11.17 9.72 -1.36
N GLU A 117 11.20 8.64 -0.58
CA GLU A 117 11.37 8.72 0.87
C GLU A 117 12.68 9.44 1.23
N VAL A 118 13.80 9.03 0.63
CA VAL A 118 15.11 9.64 0.86
C VAL A 118 15.09 11.12 0.48
N ALA A 119 14.53 11.46 -0.68
CA ALA A 119 14.40 12.85 -1.12
C ALA A 119 13.60 13.69 -0.11
N LEU A 120 12.45 13.20 0.35
CA LEU A 120 11.62 13.87 1.36
C LEU A 120 12.38 14.06 2.68
N ILE A 121 13.14 13.07 3.13
CA ILE A 121 13.98 13.19 4.34
C ILE A 121 15.01 14.30 4.17
N PHE A 122 15.74 14.34 3.05
CA PHE A 122 16.74 15.38 2.81
C PHE A 122 16.12 16.77 2.69
N THR A 123 14.93 16.90 2.09
CA THR A 123 14.21 18.18 1.98
C THR A 123 13.66 18.65 3.32
N LEU A 124 13.07 17.77 4.13
CA LEU A 124 12.37 18.16 5.36
C LEU A 124 13.28 18.22 6.59
N ARG A 125 14.39 17.49 6.61
CA ARG A 125 15.33 17.46 7.75
C ARG A 125 15.89 18.85 8.11
N PRO A 126 16.29 19.72 7.16
CA PRO A 126 16.72 21.09 7.48
C PRO A 126 15.60 21.93 8.11
N LEU A 127 14.37 21.82 7.61
CA LEU A 127 13.20 22.54 8.17
C LEU A 127 12.91 22.09 9.59
N TYR A 128 12.96 20.78 9.83
CA TYR A 128 12.76 20.21 11.16
C TYR A 128 13.84 20.67 12.14
N ARG A 129 15.11 20.67 11.72
CA ARG A 129 16.24 21.19 12.53
C ARG A 129 16.15 22.69 12.81
N ALA A 130 15.53 23.46 11.91
CA ALA A 130 15.23 24.87 12.12
C ALA A 130 14.06 25.10 13.11
N GLY A 131 13.48 24.03 13.67
CA GLY A 131 12.36 24.08 14.62
C GLY A 131 10.98 24.12 13.97
N ASN A 132 10.89 24.06 12.63
CA ASN A 132 9.61 24.01 11.93
C ASN A 132 9.10 22.56 11.86
N VAL A 133 8.27 22.18 12.83
CA VAL A 133 7.72 20.82 12.96
C VAL A 133 6.50 20.56 12.08
N SER A 134 5.81 21.61 11.63
CA SER A 134 4.53 21.50 10.90
C SER A 134 4.59 20.64 9.63
N PRO A 135 5.64 20.71 8.78
CA PRO A 135 5.74 19.85 7.60
C PRO A 135 5.83 18.36 7.95
N VAL A 136 6.53 18.01 9.03
CA VAL A 136 6.68 16.62 9.46
C VAL A 136 5.34 16.08 9.97
N PHE A 137 4.59 16.88 10.73
CA PHE A 137 3.23 16.51 11.15
C PHE A 137 2.27 16.34 9.96
N ALA A 138 2.34 17.23 8.96
CA ALA A 138 1.53 17.09 7.75
C ALA A 138 1.80 15.77 7.01
N ILE A 139 3.07 15.35 6.92
CA ILE A 139 3.45 14.05 6.35
C ILE A 139 2.85 12.89 7.16
N GLY A 140 2.85 12.95 8.49
CA GLY A 140 2.21 11.93 9.34
C GLY A 140 0.69 11.83 9.12
N ILE A 141 0.01 12.96 8.93
CA ILE A 141 -1.44 13.00 8.61
C ILE A 141 -1.68 12.37 7.23
N ILE A 142 -0.87 12.72 6.23
CA ILE A 142 -0.97 12.13 4.88
C ILE A 142 -0.78 10.62 4.94
N ALA A 143 0.20 10.13 5.70
CA ALA A 143 0.43 8.70 5.92
C ALA A 143 -0.82 8.01 6.48
N SER A 144 -1.43 8.64 7.49
CA SER A 144 -2.63 8.15 8.16
C SER A 144 -3.83 8.05 7.21
N ILE A 145 -4.06 9.08 6.39
CA ILE A 145 -5.12 9.10 5.39
C ILE A 145 -4.89 8.01 4.32
N LEU A 146 -3.66 7.86 3.82
CA LEU A 146 -3.34 6.86 2.81
C LEU A 146 -3.54 5.43 3.31
N LEU A 147 -3.13 5.14 4.55
CA LEU A 147 -3.30 3.81 5.13
C LEU A 147 -4.79 3.49 5.34
N ALA A 148 -5.59 4.45 5.82
CA ALA A 148 -7.05 4.30 5.92
C ALA A 148 -7.70 4.14 4.53
N ALA A 149 -7.28 4.92 3.54
CA ALA A 149 -7.76 4.82 2.17
C ALA A 149 -7.45 3.44 1.55
N GLY A 150 -6.30 2.85 1.89
CA GLY A 150 -5.94 1.50 1.47
C GLY A 150 -6.89 0.41 1.98
N LEU A 151 -7.62 0.64 3.07
CA LEU A 151 -8.65 -0.29 3.55
C LEU A 151 -9.99 -0.17 2.82
N LEU A 152 -10.21 0.86 1.99
CA LEU A 152 -11.47 1.07 1.26
C LEU A 152 -11.72 0.07 0.11
N PRO A 153 -10.73 -0.33 -0.72
CA PRO A 153 -10.96 -1.31 -1.78
C PRO A 153 -11.55 -2.65 -1.28
N PRO A 154 -11.09 -3.23 -0.15
CA PRO A 154 -11.76 -4.38 0.46
C PRO A 154 -13.26 -4.19 0.71
N TYR A 155 -13.68 -3.03 1.20
CA TYR A 155 -15.10 -2.74 1.43
C TYR A 155 -15.90 -2.67 0.14
N LYS A 156 -15.32 -2.05 -0.91
CA LYS A 156 -15.93 -2.06 -2.25
C LYS A 156 -16.13 -3.48 -2.73
N GLU A 157 -15.13 -4.34 -2.57
CA GLU A 157 -15.19 -5.74 -2.98
C GLU A 157 -16.28 -6.53 -2.23
N VAL A 158 -16.35 -6.34 -0.92
CA VAL A 158 -17.39 -6.92 -0.07
C VAL A 158 -18.78 -6.49 -0.53
N TRP A 159 -18.97 -5.21 -0.86
CA TRP A 159 -20.24 -4.70 -1.34
C TRP A 159 -20.65 -5.29 -2.69
N LEU A 160 -19.71 -5.35 -3.66
CA LEU A 160 -19.96 -5.93 -4.99
C LEU A 160 -20.27 -7.44 -4.92
N ARG A 161 -19.58 -8.16 -4.02
CA ARG A 161 -19.76 -9.61 -3.80
C ARG A 161 -20.90 -9.97 -2.84
N GLY A 162 -21.73 -9.01 -2.43
CA GLY A 162 -22.93 -9.27 -1.61
C GLY A 162 -22.63 -9.67 -0.16
N GLY A 163 -21.57 -9.11 0.43
CA GLY A 163 -21.16 -9.32 1.83
C GLY A 163 -20.00 -10.30 2.02
N MET A 164 -19.52 -10.94 0.96
CA MET A 164 -18.44 -11.91 1.05
C MET A 164 -17.08 -11.23 1.01
N VAL A 165 -16.33 -11.32 2.12
CA VAL A 165 -14.90 -11.05 2.14
C VAL A 165 -14.18 -12.23 1.46
N ALA A 166 -13.96 -12.13 0.16
CA ALA A 166 -13.16 -13.10 -0.60
C ALA A 166 -11.69 -12.63 -0.66
N GLY A 167 -10.75 -13.56 -0.80
CA GLY A 167 -9.32 -13.24 -1.07
C GLY A 167 -8.45 -12.79 0.10
N ILE A 168 -9.02 -12.10 1.10
CA ILE A 168 -8.28 -11.66 2.30
C ILE A 168 -8.20 -12.79 3.34
N SER A 169 -7.00 -13.02 3.87
CA SER A 169 -6.75 -13.97 4.95
C SER A 169 -7.18 -13.37 6.29
N PHE A 170 -8.14 -14.02 6.96
CA PHE A 170 -8.56 -13.62 8.32
C PHE A 170 -7.44 -13.71 9.36
N VAL A 171 -6.43 -14.54 9.12
CA VAL A 171 -5.24 -14.58 9.99
C VAL A 171 -4.42 -13.31 9.82
N PHE A 172 -4.24 -12.83 8.59
CA PHE A 172 -3.60 -11.54 8.33
C PHE A 172 -4.39 -10.40 8.97
N LEU A 173 -5.69 -10.32 8.70
CA LEU A 173 -6.55 -9.26 9.25
C LEU A 173 -6.58 -9.29 10.79
N GLY A 174 -6.53 -10.47 11.40
CA GLY A 174 -6.50 -10.60 12.85
C GLY A 174 -5.17 -10.19 13.47
N ILE A 175 -4.04 -10.46 12.81
CA ILE A 175 -2.72 -10.00 13.27
C ILE A 175 -2.63 -8.48 13.18
N ASP A 176 -3.13 -7.90 12.10
CA ASP A 176 -3.15 -6.45 11.88
C ASP A 176 -4.00 -5.73 12.94
N TRP A 177 -5.21 -6.25 13.19
CA TRP A 177 -6.09 -5.77 14.25
C TRP A 177 -5.44 -5.85 15.64
N CYS A 178 -4.77 -6.96 15.94
CA CYS A 178 -4.03 -7.09 17.20
C CYS A 178 -2.87 -6.07 17.26
N GLY A 179 -2.17 -5.85 16.16
CA GLY A 179 -1.12 -4.84 16.04
C GLY A 179 -1.62 -3.44 16.40
N ALA A 180 -2.76 -3.04 15.80
CA ALA A 180 -3.41 -1.77 16.08
C ALA A 180 -3.92 -1.67 17.52
N PHE A 181 -4.52 -2.74 18.04
CA PHE A 181 -5.04 -2.81 19.40
C PHE A 181 -3.93 -2.63 20.45
N PHE A 182 -2.86 -3.42 20.36
CA PHE A 182 -1.74 -3.34 21.31
C PHE A 182 -0.99 -2.00 21.21
N SER A 183 -0.88 -1.43 20.01
CA SER A 183 -0.30 -0.10 19.81
C SER A 183 -1.16 1.02 20.42
N LEU A 184 -2.50 0.91 20.33
CA LEU A 184 -3.41 1.83 21.02
C LEU A 184 -3.32 1.69 22.55
N MET A 185 -3.28 0.46 23.07
CA MET A 185 -3.12 0.22 24.51
C MET A 185 -1.78 0.73 25.04
N SER A 186 -0.72 0.70 24.21
CA SER A 186 0.56 1.35 24.52
C SER A 186 0.40 2.85 24.74
N LEU A 187 -0.35 3.55 23.86
CA LEU A 187 -0.61 4.99 24.03
C LEU A 187 -1.45 5.29 25.27
N VAL A 188 -2.46 4.47 25.56
CA VAL A 188 -3.28 4.61 26.78
C VAL A 188 -2.46 4.39 28.04
N ALA A 189 -1.45 3.53 27.99
CA ALA A 189 -0.55 3.27 29.10
C ALA A 189 0.57 4.33 29.26
N GLN A 190 0.69 5.29 28.34
CA GLN A 190 1.64 6.40 28.46
C GLN A 190 1.05 7.54 29.31
N GLU A 191 1.92 8.34 29.93
CA GLU A 191 1.50 9.51 30.72
C GLU A 191 0.96 10.66 29.84
N SER A 192 1.42 10.73 28.60
CA SER A 192 1.00 11.70 27.59
C SER A 192 0.38 10.98 26.42
N PHE A 193 -0.86 11.35 26.07
CA PHE A 193 -1.56 10.74 24.96
C PHE A 193 -1.22 11.43 23.63
N ASP A 194 -0.70 10.68 22.66
CA ASP A 194 -0.55 11.15 21.28
C ASP A 194 -1.89 11.02 20.54
N GLU A 195 -2.60 12.13 20.40
CA GLU A 195 -3.91 12.19 19.76
C GLU A 195 -3.87 11.77 18.28
N MET A 196 -2.77 12.05 17.58
CA MET A 196 -2.64 11.73 16.15
C MET A 196 -2.49 10.23 15.95
N ALA A 197 -1.54 9.61 16.69
CA ALA A 197 -1.34 8.17 16.63
C ALA A 197 -2.56 7.41 17.17
N GLY A 198 -3.16 7.89 18.26
CA GLY A 198 -4.37 7.32 18.84
C GLY A 198 -5.56 7.36 17.88
N GLY A 199 -5.80 8.51 17.23
CA GLY A 199 -6.85 8.66 16.22
C GLY A 199 -6.66 7.69 15.04
N MET A 200 -5.42 7.55 14.56
CA MET A 200 -5.10 6.63 13.49
C MET A 200 -5.39 5.17 13.86
N TYR A 201 -4.95 4.73 15.04
CA TYR A 201 -5.20 3.35 15.50
C TYR A 201 -6.70 3.07 15.69
N CYS A 202 -7.47 4.04 16.19
CA CYS A 202 -8.92 3.94 16.28
C CYS A 202 -9.58 3.78 14.91
N VAL A 203 -9.14 4.54 13.90
CA VAL A 203 -9.67 4.43 12.54
C VAL A 203 -9.36 3.06 11.94
N VAL A 204 -8.13 2.58 12.06
CA VAL A 204 -7.73 1.24 11.58
C VAL A 204 -8.56 0.15 12.27
N LEU A 205 -8.64 0.17 13.60
CA LEU A 205 -9.44 -0.79 14.37
C LEU A 205 -10.92 -0.77 13.95
N ALA A 206 -11.50 0.40 13.70
CA ALA A 206 -12.89 0.52 13.26
C ALA A 206 -13.10 -0.08 11.87
N LEU A 207 -12.20 0.22 10.92
CA LEU A 207 -12.26 -0.30 9.56
C LEU A 207 -12.06 -1.84 9.53
N GLU A 208 -11.10 -2.36 10.28
CA GLU A 208 -10.86 -3.80 10.31
C GLU A 208 -11.99 -4.56 11.01
N SER A 209 -12.50 -4.01 12.12
CA SER A 209 -13.68 -4.55 12.80
C SER A 209 -14.89 -4.55 11.87
N GLY A 210 -15.06 -3.53 11.04
CA GLY A 210 -16.10 -3.49 10.02
C GLY A 210 -15.97 -4.61 8.99
N LEU A 211 -14.75 -4.94 8.55
CA LEU A 211 -14.52 -6.09 7.66
C LEU A 211 -14.88 -7.42 8.34
N PHE A 212 -14.51 -7.61 9.61
CA PHE A 212 -14.95 -8.78 10.39
C PHE A 212 -16.47 -8.86 10.53
N LEU A 213 -17.13 -7.73 10.80
CA LEU A 213 -18.59 -7.65 10.92
C LEU A 213 -19.28 -7.97 9.60
N CYS A 214 -18.82 -7.43 8.48
CA CYS A 214 -19.37 -7.76 7.16
C CYS A 214 -19.30 -9.27 6.89
N HIS A 215 -18.15 -9.90 7.16
CA HIS A 215 -18.01 -11.34 6.99
C HIS A 215 -18.90 -12.13 7.96
N GLY A 216 -18.97 -11.70 9.22
CA GLY A 216 -19.81 -12.33 10.24
C GLY A 216 -21.29 -12.27 9.90
N ILE A 217 -21.78 -11.12 9.42
CA ILE A 217 -23.17 -10.95 8.96
C ILE A 217 -23.44 -11.88 7.77
N TRP A 218 -22.55 -11.92 6.79
CA TRP A 218 -22.69 -12.84 5.65
C TRP A 218 -22.77 -14.30 6.12
N TRP A 219 -21.91 -14.70 7.06
CA TRP A 219 -21.88 -16.05 7.62
C TRP A 219 -23.18 -16.41 8.38
N VAL A 220 -23.70 -15.49 9.20
CA VAL A 220 -24.94 -15.68 9.96
C VAL A 220 -26.16 -15.71 9.06
N VAL A 221 -26.25 -14.82 8.06
CA VAL A 221 -27.43 -14.69 7.19
C VAL A 221 -27.51 -15.82 6.17
N ARG A 222 -26.37 -16.30 5.64
CA ARG A 222 -26.39 -17.27 4.51
C ARG A 222 -26.00 -18.70 4.90
N GLY A 223 -25.44 -18.91 6.09
CA GLY A 223 -24.93 -20.23 6.50
C GLY A 223 -23.76 -20.70 5.64
N ARG A 224 -23.07 -21.78 6.06
CA ARG A 224 -21.79 -22.26 5.47
C ARG A 224 -21.81 -22.63 3.97
N LYS A 225 -22.93 -22.48 3.25
CA LYS A 225 -23.08 -22.94 1.87
C LYS A 225 -23.21 -21.76 0.91
N MET A 226 -22.14 -21.54 0.16
CA MET A 226 -22.14 -20.65 -1.00
C MET A 226 -23.10 -21.22 -2.06
N THR A 227 -24.08 -20.42 -2.45
CA THR A 227 -25.10 -20.79 -3.44
C THR A 227 -24.42 -20.91 -4.81
N ARG A 228 -24.92 -21.79 -5.68
CA ARG A 228 -24.37 -21.99 -7.04
C ARG A 228 -24.38 -20.69 -7.87
N ASP A 229 -25.36 -19.83 -7.65
CA ASP A 229 -25.47 -18.51 -8.27
C ASP A 229 -24.42 -17.50 -7.78
N GLU A 230 -23.98 -17.62 -6.53
CA GLU A 230 -22.91 -16.77 -5.97
C GLU A 230 -21.56 -17.16 -6.55
N ARG A 231 -21.29 -18.47 -6.68
CA ARG A 231 -20.12 -18.95 -7.41
C ARG A 231 -20.12 -18.44 -8.85
N GLY A 232 -21.27 -18.51 -9.54
CA GLY A 232 -21.43 -17.96 -10.88
C GLY A 232 -21.29 -16.43 -10.96
N ARG A 233 -21.69 -15.67 -9.92
CA ARG A 233 -21.45 -14.22 -9.84
C ARG A 233 -19.98 -13.89 -9.60
N LEU A 234 -19.29 -14.64 -8.74
CA LEU A 234 -17.85 -14.48 -8.49
C LEU A 234 -17.05 -14.77 -9.77
N GLU A 235 -17.37 -15.87 -10.46
CA GLU A 235 -16.73 -16.22 -11.73
C GLU A 235 -17.00 -15.18 -12.83
N ARG A 236 -18.15 -14.49 -12.81
CA ARG A 236 -18.44 -13.36 -13.72
C ARG A 236 -17.65 -12.11 -13.37
N LEU A 237 -17.64 -11.70 -12.10
CA LEU A 237 -16.86 -10.54 -11.64
C LEU A 237 -15.36 -10.75 -11.89
N GLU A 238 -14.85 -11.96 -11.69
CA GLU A 238 -13.47 -12.33 -12.01
C GLU A 238 -13.17 -12.26 -13.51
N LYS A 239 -14.14 -12.56 -14.38
CA LYS A 239 -13.98 -12.42 -15.83
C LYS A 239 -14.06 -10.96 -16.28
N ASP A 240 -14.95 -10.18 -15.69
CA ASP A 240 -15.10 -8.75 -15.98
C ASP A 240 -13.84 -7.99 -15.55
N ASP A 241 -13.28 -8.29 -14.36
CA ASP A 241 -11.99 -7.74 -13.89
C ASP A 241 -10.79 -8.13 -14.78
N VAL A 242 -10.85 -9.27 -15.47
CA VAL A 242 -9.80 -9.68 -16.42
C VAL A 242 -9.96 -8.95 -17.75
N ASN A 243 -11.19 -8.80 -18.25
CA ASN A 243 -11.47 -8.12 -19.52
C ASN A 243 -11.21 -6.60 -19.46
N ASP A 244 -11.58 -5.93 -18.36
CA ASP A 244 -11.33 -4.48 -18.18
C ASP A 244 -9.83 -4.17 -18.06
N ALA A 245 -9.04 -5.17 -17.66
CA ALA A 245 -7.59 -5.08 -17.54
C ALA A 245 -6.84 -5.42 -18.82
N SER A 246 -7.38 -6.34 -19.63
CA SER A 246 -6.81 -6.62 -20.95
C SER A 246 -7.02 -5.45 -21.90
N SER A 247 -8.16 -4.76 -21.83
CA SER A 247 -8.41 -3.57 -22.66
C SER A 247 -7.48 -2.41 -22.30
N THR A 248 -7.23 -2.17 -21.00
CA THR A 248 -6.27 -1.15 -20.56
C THR A 248 -4.82 -1.50 -20.94
N GLY A 249 -4.44 -2.79 -20.86
CA GLY A 249 -3.11 -3.24 -21.29
C GLY A 249 -2.89 -3.15 -22.81
N GLU A 250 -3.91 -3.39 -23.63
CA GLU A 250 -3.85 -3.21 -25.08
C GLU A 250 -3.77 -1.71 -25.46
N GLU A 251 -4.57 -0.84 -24.82
CA GLU A 251 -4.52 0.61 -25.05
C GLU A 251 -3.17 1.24 -24.67
N ASP A 252 -2.55 0.81 -23.56
CA ASP A 252 -1.23 1.30 -23.13
C ASP A 252 -0.09 0.84 -24.05
N LEU A 253 -0.20 -0.37 -24.63
CA LEU A 253 0.76 -0.90 -25.61
C LEU A 253 0.64 -0.16 -26.96
N GLU A 254 -0.58 0.07 -27.43
CA GLU A 254 -0.84 0.82 -28.67
C GLU A 254 -0.43 2.29 -28.55
N ALA A 255 -0.66 2.92 -27.38
CA ALA A 255 -0.20 4.29 -27.11
C ALA A 255 1.34 4.38 -27.09
N GLY A 256 2.02 3.40 -26.46
CA GLY A 256 3.48 3.36 -26.42
C GLY A 256 4.15 3.05 -27.77
N GLU A 257 3.50 2.27 -28.64
CA GLU A 257 3.95 2.06 -30.03
C GLU A 257 3.69 3.28 -30.91
N SER A 258 2.57 3.97 -30.70
CA SER A 258 2.24 5.21 -31.41
C SER A 258 3.18 6.36 -31.05
N GLU A 259 3.53 6.54 -29.77
CA GLU A 259 4.49 7.56 -29.35
C GLU A 259 5.90 7.28 -29.89
N LYS A 260 6.36 6.02 -29.85
CA LYS A 260 7.64 5.64 -30.47
C LYS A 260 7.66 5.84 -31.98
N GLY A 261 6.56 5.52 -32.66
CA GLY A 261 6.42 5.76 -34.10
C GLY A 261 6.48 7.26 -34.45
N ALA A 262 5.87 8.11 -33.62
CA ALA A 262 5.88 9.56 -33.80
C ALA A 262 7.24 10.20 -33.49
N GLU A 263 7.99 9.68 -32.51
CA GLU A 263 9.33 10.14 -32.15
C GLU A 263 10.34 9.81 -33.26
N VAL A 264 10.31 8.58 -33.80
CA VAL A 264 11.16 8.15 -34.92
C VAL A 264 10.87 8.95 -36.20
N ALA A 265 9.61 9.29 -36.46
CA ALA A 265 9.24 10.11 -37.61
C ALA A 265 9.79 11.55 -37.52
N LYS A 266 9.75 12.15 -36.31
CA LYS A 266 10.29 13.49 -36.07
C LYS A 266 11.81 13.54 -36.20
N ASP A 267 12.51 12.51 -35.72
CA ASP A 267 13.96 12.42 -35.84
C ASP A 267 14.39 12.29 -37.31
N ALA A 268 13.64 11.54 -38.12
CA ALA A 268 13.89 11.38 -39.55
C ALA A 268 13.64 12.68 -40.35
N GLU A 269 12.61 13.47 -40.01
CA GLU A 269 12.35 14.77 -40.64
C GLU A 269 13.45 15.79 -40.30
N GLN A 270 13.91 15.84 -39.04
CA GLN A 270 15.01 16.73 -38.64
C GLN A 270 16.34 16.37 -39.32
N GLU A 271 16.59 15.08 -39.57
CA GLU A 271 17.79 14.63 -40.26
C GLU A 271 17.77 14.99 -41.75
N GLN A 272 16.61 14.89 -42.42
CA GLN A 272 16.44 15.33 -43.81
C GLN A 272 16.56 16.85 -43.99
N GLU A 273 16.01 17.66 -43.07
CA GLU A 273 16.16 19.12 -43.12
C GLU A 273 17.62 19.55 -42.95
N ARG A 274 18.33 18.89 -42.03
CA ARG A 274 19.76 19.15 -41.76
C ARG A 274 20.65 18.79 -42.95
N ASP A 275 20.40 17.66 -43.60
CA ASP A 275 21.13 17.26 -44.81
C ASP A 275 20.81 18.17 -46.02
N GLY A 276 19.58 18.66 -46.12
CA GLY A 276 19.15 19.62 -47.13
C GLY A 276 19.79 21.02 -46.98
N GLU A 277 20.00 21.48 -45.75
CA GLU A 277 20.72 22.73 -45.47
C GLU A 277 22.23 22.61 -45.77
N VAL A 278 22.86 21.49 -45.44
CA VAL A 278 24.27 21.23 -45.74
C VAL A 278 24.52 21.15 -47.25
N ALA A 279 23.61 20.54 -48.01
CA ALA A 279 23.69 20.49 -49.47
C ALA A 279 23.57 21.87 -50.14
N LYS A 280 22.81 22.80 -49.55
CA LYS A 280 22.67 24.18 -50.06
C LYS A 280 23.86 25.08 -49.75
N GLN A 281 24.68 24.77 -48.75
CA GLN A 281 25.90 25.53 -48.44
C GLN A 281 27.13 25.10 -49.25
N THR A 282 27.04 24.01 -50.02
CA THR A 282 28.18 23.42 -50.74
C THR A 282 28.12 23.66 -52.26
N VAL A 283 27.23 24.53 -52.75
CA VAL A 283 27.11 24.92 -54.17
C VAL A 283 27.37 26.41 -54.35
#